data_AF-A0A6P2BVI3-F1
#
_entry.id   AF-A0A6P2BVI3-F1
#
_cell.length_a   1.000
_cell.length_b   1.000
_cell.length_c   1.000
_cell.angle_alpha   90.00
_cell.angle_beta   90.00
_cell.angle_gamma   90.00
#
_symmetry.space_group_name_H-M   'P 1'
#
loop_
_entity.id
_entity.type
_entity.pdbx_description
1 polymer ?
#
loop_
_entity_poly.entity_id
_entity_poly.type
_entity_poly.pdbx_seq_one_letter_code
_entity_poly.pdbx_strand_id
1 'polypeptide(L)' 'MSAPSEPRRTRSYSQISQYGQCPRQFQLQRIVRVPRVPAWYFPGGTAVHATIERYLRESLKDGNG' A
#
# COMPACT_ATOMS: atom_id res chain seq x y z
N MET A 1 -33.40 -14.85 11.27
CA MET A 1 -32.81 -14.08 10.16
C MET A 1 -31.45 -13.58 10.63
N SER A 2 -30.36 -14.22 10.20
CA SER A 2 -29.00 -13.78 10.55
C SER A 2 -28.63 -12.60 9.66
N ALA A 3 -28.16 -11.51 10.24
CA ALA A 3 -27.71 -10.33 9.51
C ALA A 3 -26.59 -10.70 8.52
N PRO A 4 -26.54 -10.08 7.32
CA PRO A 4 -25.41 -10.25 6.42
C PRO A 4 -24.13 -9.78 7.14
N SER A 5 -23.11 -10.64 7.16
CA SER A 5 -21.82 -10.29 7.75
C SER A 5 -21.21 -9.12 6.99
N GLU A 6 -20.98 -7.99 7.66
CA GLU A 6 -20.32 -6.85 7.04
C GLU A 6 -18.97 -7.26 6.43
N PRO A 7 -18.60 -6.73 5.25
CA PRO A 7 -17.31 -7.03 4.66
C PRO A 7 -16.20 -6.59 5.62
N ARG A 8 -15.37 -7.56 6.05
CA ARG A 8 -14.27 -7.33 6.98
C ARG A 8 -13.31 -6.31 6.35
N ARG A 9 -13.30 -5.07 6.85
CA ARG A 9 -12.38 -4.03 6.36
C ARG A 9 -10.95 -4.42 6.73
N THR A 10 -10.24 -5.08 5.82
CA THR A 10 -8.82 -5.40 5.98
C THR A 10 -7.99 -4.12 5.93
N ARG A 11 -7.02 -4.00 6.82
CA ARG A 11 -6.06 -2.89 6.85
C ARG A 11 -4.71 -3.40 6.41
N SER A 12 -4.00 -2.62 5.60
CA SER A 12 -2.62 -2.97 5.24
C SER A 12 -1.72 -2.90 6.47
N TYR A 13 -0.64 -3.67 6.49
CA TYR A 13 0.33 -3.62 7.60
C TYR A 13 0.86 -2.19 7.82
N SER A 14 1.09 -1.43 6.75
CA SER A 14 1.52 -0.03 6.83
C SER A 14 0.48 0.88 7.50
N GLN A 15 -0.81 0.59 7.37
CA GLN A 15 -1.88 1.30 8.08
C GLN A 15 -1.88 1.00 9.57
N ILE A 16 -1.67 -0.27 9.95
CA ILE A 16 -1.60 -0.70 11.35
C ILE A 16 -0.37 -0.10 12.03
N SER A 17 0.80 -0.21 11.39
CA SER A 17 2.05 0.38 11.88
C SER A 17 1.92 1.89 12.08
N GLN A 18 1.33 2.59 11.10
CA GLN A 18 1.08 4.03 11.20
C GLN A 18 0.17 4.39 12.39
N TYR A 19 -0.88 3.61 12.62
CA TYR A 19 -1.77 3.83 13.76
C TYR A 19 -1.03 3.63 15.09
N GLY A 20 -0.22 2.58 15.20
CA GLY A 20 0.60 2.30 16.38
C GLY A 20 1.64 3.38 16.67
N GLN A 21 2.18 4.03 15.63
CA GLN A 21 3.09 5.17 15.79
C GLN A 21 2.36 6.45 16.23
N CYS A 22 1.27 6.81 15.56
CA CYS A 22 0.49 8.00 15.91
C CYS A 22 -0.97 7.89 15.41
N PRO A 23 -1.95 7.67 16.31
CA PRO A 23 -3.37 7.57 15.93
C PRO A 23 -3.92 8.85 15.28
N ARG A 24 -3.47 10.03 15.76
CA ARG A 24 -3.90 11.32 15.20
C ARG A 24 -3.41 11.51 13.77
N GLN A 25 -2.18 11.11 13.48
CA GLN A 25 -1.65 11.13 12.12
C GLN A 25 -2.46 10.18 11.22
N PHE A 26 -2.78 8.98 11.69
CA PHE A 26 -3.63 8.05 10.96
C PHE A 26 -5.01 8.66 10.66
N GLN A 27 -5.66 9.29 11.65
CA GLN A 27 -6.95 9.95 11.46
C GLN A 27 -6.87 11.05 10.39
N LEU A 28 -5.92 11.97 10.51
CA LEU A 28 -5.76 13.08 9.56
C LEU A 28 -5.47 12.58 8.13
N GLN A 29 -4.64 11.55 7.99
CA GLN A 29 -4.26 11.03 6.67
C GLN A 29 -5.29 10.10 6.03
N ARG A 30 -5.90 9.19 6.81
CA ARG A 30 -6.71 8.07 6.28
C ARG A 30 -8.21 8.28 6.43
N ILE A 31 -8.65 9.03 7.45
CA ILE A 31 -10.07 9.32 7.72
C ILE A 31 -10.44 10.69 7.14
N VAL A 32 -9.78 11.75 7.59
CA VAL A 32 -10.06 13.14 7.16
C VAL A 32 -9.49 13.43 5.78
N ARG A 33 -8.40 12.74 5.39
CA ARG A 33 -7.70 12.89 4.10
C ARG A 33 -7.24 14.32 3.84
N VAL A 34 -6.59 14.92 4.84
CA VAL A 34 -5.99 16.25 4.71
C VAL A 34 -4.99 16.26 3.54
N PRO A 35 -5.01 17.28 2.65
CA PRO A 35 -4.06 17.39 1.54
C PRO A 35 -2.60 17.30 2.00
N ARG A 36 -1.77 16.62 1.21
CA ARG A 36 -0.33 16.50 1.44
C ARG A 36 0.43 16.77 0.15
N VAL A 37 1.57 17.43 0.30
CA VAL A 37 2.56 17.52 -0.78
C VAL A 37 3.12 16.12 -1.01
N PRO A 38 3.03 15.57 -2.23
CA PRO A 38 3.61 14.28 -2.54
C PRO A 38 5.13 14.37 -2.44
N ALA A 39 5.76 13.38 -1.82
CA ALA A 39 7.21 13.37 -1.74
C ALA A 39 7.81 13.05 -3.12
N TRP A 40 8.74 13.88 -3.58
CA TRP A 40 9.31 13.81 -4.94
C TRP A 40 10.01 12.47 -5.24
N TYR A 41 10.50 11.77 -4.22
CA TYR A 41 11.17 10.48 -4.36
C TYR A 41 10.21 9.29 -4.53
N PHE A 42 8.91 9.45 -4.25
CA PHE A 42 7.94 8.38 -4.47
C PHE A 42 7.85 7.92 -5.93
N PRO A 43 7.65 8.82 -6.94
CA PRO A 43 7.60 8.38 -8.33
C PRO A 43 8.90 7.70 -8.78
N GLY A 44 10.06 8.20 -8.33
CA GLY A 44 11.35 7.57 -8.60
C GLY A 44 11.43 6.15 -8.03
N GLY A 45 11.06 5.95 -6.77
CA GLY A 45 11.00 4.63 -6.15
C GLY A 45 10.02 3.69 -6.86
N THR A 46 8.84 4.17 -7.23
CA THR A 46 7.85 3.39 -7.99
C THR A 46 8.39 2.92 -9.33
N ALA A 47 9.13 3.78 -10.06
CA ALA A 47 9.74 3.41 -11.32
C ALA A 47 10.76 2.27 -11.15
N VAL A 48 11.63 2.36 -10.12
CA VAL A 48 12.62 1.32 -9.81
C VAL A 48 11.93 0.00 -9.43
N HIS A 49 10.89 0.04 -8.60
CA HIS A 49 10.12 -1.17 -8.27
C HIS A 49 9.51 -1.80 -9.52
N ALA A 50 8.86 -1.00 -10.37
CA ALA A 50 8.20 -1.50 -11.57
C ALA A 50 9.19 -2.13 -12.57
N THR A 51 10.38 -1.56 -12.75
CA THR A 51 11.39 -2.12 -13.66
C THR A 51 11.94 -3.45 -13.15
N ILE A 52 12.24 -3.55 -11.85
CA ILE A 52 12.74 -4.78 -11.23
C ILE A 52 11.65 -5.87 -11.26
N GLU A 53 10.41 -5.54 -10.91
CA GLU A 53 9.29 -6.48 -10.97
C GLU A 53 9.08 -7.02 -12.38
N ARG A 54 9.23 -6.17 -13.39
CA ARG A 54 9.15 -6.59 -14.80
C ARG A 54 10.28 -7.54 -15.16
N TYR A 55 11.52 -7.16 -14.86
CA TYR A 55 12.69 -7.97 -15.17
C TYR A 55 12.59 -9.35 -14.52
N LEU A 56 12.29 -9.42 -13.22
CA LEU A 56 12.13 -10.68 -12.50
C LEU A 56 10.99 -11.53 -13.07
N ARG A 57 9.88 -10.90 -13.46
CA ARG A 57 8.75 -11.62 -14.07
C ARG A 57 9.11 -12.22 -15.42
N GLU A 58 9.94 -11.55 -16.22
CA GLU A 58 10.42 -12.05 -17.51
C GLU A 58 11.44 -13.18 -17.28
N SER A 59 12.47 -12.96 -16.44
CA SER A 59 13.47 -13.98 -16.12
C SER A 59 12.89 -15.27 -15.50
N LEU A 60 11.86 -15.16 -14.66
CA LEU A 60 11.17 -16.33 -14.08
C LEU A 60 10.31 -17.07 -15.11
N LYS A 61 9.82 -16.40 -16.15
CA LYS A 61 9.10 -17.06 -17.25
C LYS A 61 10.06 -17.77 -18.20
N ASP A 62 11.25 -17.21 -18.39
CA ASP A 62 12.29 -17.78 -19.26
C ASP A 62 13.04 -18.96 -18.60
N GLY A 63 12.98 -19.07 -17.26
CA GLY A 63 13.57 -20.16 -16.46
C GLY A 63 12.69 -21.41 -16.29
N ASN A 64 11.59 -21.53 -17.03
CA ASN A 64 10.75 -22.73 -17.07
C ASN A 64 10.66 -23.25 -18.51
N GLY A 65 11.77 -23.86 -18.96
CA GLY A 65 11.89 -24.66 -20.17
C GLY A 65 12.68 -25.92 -19.86
#